data_AF-A0A2V8QBC5-F1
#
_entry.id   AF-A0A2V8QBC5-F1
#
_cell.length_a   1.000
_cell.length_b   1.000
_cell.length_c   1.000
_cell.angle_alpha   90.00
_cell.angle_beta   90.00
_cell.angle_gamma   90.00
#
_symmetry.space_group_name_H-M   'P 1'
#
loop_
_entity.id
_entity.type
_entity.pdbx_description
1 polymer ?
#
loop_
_entity_poly.entity_id
_entity_poly.type
_entity_poly.pdbx_seq_one_letter_code
_entity_poly.pdbx_strand_id
1 'polypeptide(L)'
;MVTRNLQNNIKQDLTWDESSLDPELNLTPFNQSPKKQVGILVVGHGSRRQEANEDVREVTRQIARRGPFACVEPAFLEIVSPTIEEGFATLVGRGASHVIIHPYFLSPGRHTRGDIPRAVEAAASQHPGVTYQITEPLAAHDLVVAASIERILEAQKPSIRERLGKVSLVGAGPGDPGLLTVKALELLRKADVVIYDYLVNPDLLIHLKGKKMLNGFLSEK
;
A
#
# COMPACT_ATOMS: atom_id res chain seq x y z
N MET A 1 -52.15 1.45 24.46
CA MET A 1 -52.21 2.82 23.91
C MET A 1 -51.26 2.87 22.71
N VAL A 2 -51.86 2.86 21.50
CA VAL A 2 -51.33 3.25 20.16
C VAL A 2 -50.02 2.56 19.67
N THR A 3 -50.06 1.43 18.92
CA THR A 3 -50.01 1.26 17.43
C THR A 3 -48.92 2.11 16.73
N ARG A 4 -48.06 1.66 15.79
CA ARG A 4 -48.25 0.79 14.61
C ARG A 4 -46.90 0.59 13.86
N ASN A 5 -46.73 -0.57 13.23
CA ASN A 5 -46.13 -0.90 11.92
C ASN A 5 -44.75 -0.38 11.44
N LEU A 6 -43.91 -1.38 11.11
CA LEU A 6 -42.93 -1.41 10.01
C LEU A 6 -43.54 -0.94 8.68
N GLN A 7 -42.90 0.03 8.02
CA GLN A 7 -42.47 -0.01 6.61
C GLN A 7 -41.90 1.35 6.17
N ASN A 8 -40.84 1.29 5.35
CA ASN A 8 -40.29 2.32 4.45
C ASN A 8 -39.51 3.51 5.04
N ASN A 9 -38.18 3.44 4.94
CA ASN A 9 -37.44 4.36 4.06
C ASN A 9 -36.01 3.87 3.79
N ILE A 10 -35.86 3.11 2.69
CA ILE A 10 -34.62 3.06 1.93
C ILE A 10 -34.61 4.33 1.08
N LYS A 11 -33.56 5.14 1.24
CA LYS A 11 -33.12 6.33 0.47
C LYS A 11 -32.90 7.53 1.39
N GLN A 12 -31.74 7.57 2.01
CA GLN A 12 -31.02 8.84 2.14
C GLN A 12 -29.66 8.63 1.48
N ASP A 13 -29.37 9.54 0.55
CA ASP A 13 -28.17 9.56 -0.26
C ASP A 13 -26.93 9.61 0.65
N LEU A 14 -26.19 8.51 0.72
CA LEU A 14 -24.81 8.52 1.16
C LEU A 14 -23.98 9.10 0.00
N THR A 15 -24.06 10.42 -0.16
CA THR A 15 -23.05 11.17 -0.90
C THR A 15 -21.76 11.04 -0.11
N TRP A 16 -20.91 10.11 -0.54
CA TRP A 16 -19.52 10.03 -0.12
C TRP A 16 -18.84 11.34 -0.49
N ASP A 17 -18.58 12.16 0.52
CA ASP A 17 -17.80 13.37 0.38
C ASP A 17 -16.32 12.97 0.40
N GLU A 18 -15.57 13.20 -0.68
CA GLU A 18 -14.12 12.99 -0.71
C GLU A 18 -13.39 13.82 0.37
N SER A 19 -14.05 14.83 0.96
CA SER A 19 -13.52 15.58 2.10
C SER A 19 -13.69 14.91 3.47
N SER A 20 -14.40 13.76 3.57
CA SER A 20 -14.60 13.03 4.83
C SER A 20 -13.52 11.97 5.12
N LEU A 21 -12.51 11.84 4.25
CA LEU A 21 -11.24 11.25 4.64
C LEU A 21 -10.47 12.33 5.38
N ASP A 22 -10.29 12.19 6.70
CA ASP A 22 -9.35 13.04 7.44
C ASP A 22 -8.00 13.01 6.67
N PRO A 23 -7.54 14.14 6.10
CA PRO A 23 -6.25 14.21 5.39
C PRO A 23 -5.08 13.89 6.32
N GLU A 24 -5.37 13.89 7.61
CA GLU A 24 -4.55 13.43 8.70
C GLU A 24 -5.10 12.09 9.22
N LEU A 25 -4.83 11.01 8.49
CA LEU A 25 -4.38 9.78 9.15
C LEU A 25 -3.02 10.11 9.80
N ASN A 26 -3.07 10.98 10.81
CA ASN A 26 -1.98 11.36 11.67
C ASN A 26 -1.65 10.09 12.46
N LEU A 27 -0.84 9.23 11.85
CA LEU A 27 0.17 8.50 12.58
C LEU A 27 1.01 9.59 13.25
N THR A 28 0.54 10.08 14.40
CA THR A 28 1.29 11.02 15.23
C THR A 28 2.71 10.50 15.27
N PRO A 29 3.74 11.29 14.92
CA PRO A 29 5.11 10.84 15.03
C PRO A 29 5.26 10.30 16.44
N PHE A 30 5.60 9.03 16.57
CA PHE A 30 5.90 8.43 17.86
C PHE A 30 7.07 9.21 18.44
N ASN A 31 6.78 10.28 19.18
CA ASN A 31 7.73 11.17 19.80
C ASN A 31 8.20 10.53 21.11
N GLN A 32 8.66 9.29 21.01
CA GLN A 32 9.41 8.62 22.05
C GLN A 32 10.75 8.31 21.43
N SER A 33 11.79 8.99 21.94
CA SER A 33 13.17 8.64 21.64
C SER A 33 13.34 7.12 21.77
N PRO A 34 13.97 6.43 20.80
CA PRO A 34 14.03 4.97 20.82
C PRO A 34 14.69 4.53 22.12
N LYS A 35 13.91 3.93 23.03
CA LYS A 35 14.48 3.24 24.19
C LYS A 35 15.38 2.17 23.61
N LYS A 36 16.69 2.32 23.77
CA LYS A 36 17.78 1.42 23.29
C LYS A 36 17.70 -0.01 23.86
N GLN A 37 16.51 -0.48 24.19
CA GLN A 37 16.23 -1.67 24.98
C GLN A 37 15.05 -2.48 24.44
N VAL A 38 14.29 -1.99 23.44
CA VAL A 38 13.12 -2.72 22.90
C VAL A 38 13.44 -3.31 21.53
N GLY A 39 13.30 -4.64 21.42
CA GLY A 39 13.33 -5.38 20.16
C GLY A 39 11.92 -5.81 19.73
N ILE A 40 11.63 -5.79 18.44
CA ILE A 40 10.34 -6.23 17.89
C ILE A 40 10.53 -7.54 17.14
N LEU A 41 9.75 -8.56 17.47
CA LEU A 41 9.73 -9.84 16.80
C LEU A 41 8.41 -10.02 16.03
N VAL A 42 8.46 -9.96 14.71
CA VAL A 42 7.28 -10.11 13.84
C VAL A 42 7.10 -11.58 13.51
N VAL A 43 6.02 -12.19 13.98
CA VAL A 43 5.82 -13.65 13.91
C VAL A 43 4.81 -14.01 12.83
N GLY A 44 5.26 -14.75 11.81
CA GLY A 44 4.41 -15.42 10.81
C GLY A 44 4.19 -16.90 11.13
N HIS A 45 3.33 -17.58 10.37
CA HIS A 45 3.07 -19.01 10.57
C HIS A 45 4.26 -19.86 10.11
N GLY A 46 4.91 -19.42 9.03
CA GLY A 46 5.83 -20.25 8.27
C GLY A 46 5.09 -21.11 7.27
N SER A 47 5.66 -21.23 6.07
CA SER A 47 5.06 -21.91 4.94
C SER A 47 6.11 -22.72 4.19
N ARG A 48 5.71 -23.82 3.56
CA ARG A 48 6.56 -24.53 2.59
C ARG A 48 6.79 -23.71 1.32
N ARG A 49 5.93 -22.73 1.03
CA ARG A 49 6.07 -21.81 -0.10
C ARG A 49 6.97 -20.66 0.31
N GLN A 50 8.16 -20.58 -0.30
CA GLN A 50 9.16 -19.58 0.05
C GLN A 50 8.67 -18.14 -0.17
N GLU A 51 7.89 -17.89 -1.22
CA GLU A 51 7.27 -16.58 -1.49
C GLU A 51 6.46 -16.05 -0.30
N ALA A 52 5.62 -16.90 0.32
CA ALA A 52 4.79 -16.50 1.45
C ALA A 52 5.62 -16.15 2.70
N ASN A 53 6.80 -16.78 2.87
CA ASN A 53 7.72 -16.42 3.95
C ASN A 53 8.42 -15.09 3.66
N GLU A 54 8.73 -14.82 2.39
CA GLU A 54 9.34 -13.56 1.97
C GLU A 54 8.39 -12.38 2.19
N ASP A 55 7.07 -12.57 2.02
CA ASP A 55 6.08 -11.54 2.36
C ASP A 55 6.18 -11.09 3.83
N VAL A 56 6.33 -12.03 4.76
CA VAL A 56 6.51 -11.71 6.19
C VAL A 56 7.84 -10.99 6.44
N ARG A 57 8.92 -11.41 5.76
CA ARG A 57 10.22 -10.73 5.85
C ARG A 57 10.13 -9.31 5.29
N GLU A 58 9.43 -9.11 4.18
CA GLU A 58 9.26 -7.79 3.58
C GLU A 58 8.45 -6.87 4.48
N VAL A 59 7.35 -7.35 5.04
CA VAL A 59 6.57 -6.62 6.04
C VAL A 59 7.45 -6.22 7.23
N THR A 60 8.26 -7.16 7.73
CA THR A 60 9.21 -6.88 8.83
C THR A 60 10.18 -5.75 8.45
N ARG A 61 10.74 -5.78 7.23
CA ARG A 61 11.61 -4.70 6.72
C ARG A 61 10.86 -3.37 6.62
N GLN A 62 9.61 -3.37 6.19
CA GLN A 62 8.81 -2.15 6.10
C GLN A 62 8.50 -1.57 7.49
N ILE A 63 8.17 -2.42 8.48
CA ILE A 63 8.00 -2.01 9.87
C ILE A 63 9.30 -1.39 10.42
N ALA A 64 10.45 -2.02 10.15
CA ALA A 64 11.75 -1.49 10.56
C ALA A 64 12.09 -0.14 9.93
N ARG A 65 11.76 0.04 8.64
CA ARG A 65 12.07 1.27 7.88
C ARG A 65 11.14 2.43 8.20
N ARG A 66 9.87 2.15 8.48
CA ARG A 66 8.83 3.17 8.64
C ARG A 66 8.48 3.44 10.10
N GLY A 67 8.71 2.46 10.98
CA GLY A 67 8.42 2.57 12.41
C GLY A 67 9.59 3.20 13.19
N PRO A 68 9.35 3.65 14.43
CA PRO A 68 10.36 4.23 15.32
C PRO A 68 11.24 3.16 16.01
N PHE A 69 11.35 1.95 15.45
CA PHE A 69 11.91 0.79 16.14
C PHE A 69 13.39 0.60 15.77
N ALA A 70 14.25 0.50 16.79
CA ALA A 70 15.68 0.33 16.59
C ALA A 70 16.07 -1.09 16.14
N CYS A 71 15.27 -2.10 16.47
CA CYS A 71 15.56 -3.50 16.13
C CYS A 71 14.26 -4.25 15.86
N VAL A 72 14.14 -4.82 14.66
CA VAL A 72 12.96 -5.59 14.22
C VAL A 72 13.46 -6.83 13.50
N GLU A 73 13.00 -8.01 13.92
CA GLU A 73 13.37 -9.30 13.33
C GLU A 73 12.11 -10.10 12.95
N PRO A 74 12.14 -10.88 11.85
CA PRO A 74 11.10 -11.83 11.56
C PRO A 74 11.30 -13.09 12.40
N ALA A 75 10.22 -13.82 12.67
CA ALA A 75 10.25 -15.19 13.13
C ALA A 75 9.06 -15.97 12.59
N PHE A 76 9.15 -17.29 12.62
CA PHE A 76 8.10 -18.19 12.16
C PHE A 76 7.76 -19.21 13.24
N LEU A 77 6.47 -19.53 13.35
CA LEU A 77 5.97 -20.51 14.31
C LEU A 77 6.45 -21.92 13.96
N GLU A 78 6.43 -22.28 12.68
CA GLU A 78 6.78 -23.63 12.20
C GLU A 78 7.51 -23.59 10.86
N ILE A 79 8.07 -24.74 10.46
CA ILE A 79 8.59 -25.06 9.11
C ILE A 79 9.90 -24.35 8.72
N VAL A 80 10.04 -23.06 9.04
CA VAL A 80 11.08 -22.18 8.49
C VAL A 80 11.79 -21.41 9.59
N SER A 81 13.10 -21.20 9.44
CA SER A 81 13.89 -20.32 10.32
C SER A 81 13.90 -18.87 9.81
N PRO A 82 14.06 -17.87 10.68
CA PRO A 82 14.30 -18.00 12.12
C PRO A 82 13.04 -18.45 12.88
N THR A 83 13.20 -19.37 13.83
CA THR A 83 12.17 -19.71 14.80
C THR A 83 11.94 -18.54 15.77
N ILE A 84 10.87 -18.60 16.56
CA ILE A 84 10.62 -17.62 17.64
C ILE A 84 11.82 -17.53 18.59
N GLU A 85 12.41 -18.67 18.95
CA GLU A 85 13.59 -18.76 19.81
C GLU A 85 14.82 -18.10 19.18
N GLU A 86 15.13 -18.43 17.92
CA GLU A 86 16.27 -17.87 17.19
C GLU A 86 16.15 -16.35 17.01
N GLY A 87 14.94 -15.87 16.68
CA GLY A 87 14.66 -14.45 16.52
C GLY A 87 14.72 -13.70 17.85
N PHE A 88 14.20 -14.29 18.94
CA PHE A 88 14.29 -13.71 20.28
C PHE A 88 15.76 -13.58 20.72
N ALA A 89 16.54 -14.65 20.59
CA ALA A 89 17.97 -14.64 20.92
C ALA A 89 18.75 -13.60 20.09
N THR A 90 18.39 -13.43 18.81
CA THR A 90 18.98 -12.39 17.94
C THR A 90 18.71 -10.98 18.47
N LEU A 91 17.48 -10.69 18.88
CA LEU A 91 17.13 -9.38 19.45
C LEU A 91 17.87 -9.12 20.77
N VAL A 92 17.96 -10.13 21.65
CA VAL A 92 18.71 -10.04 22.91
C VAL A 92 20.20 -9.83 22.66
N GLY A 93 20.79 -10.57 21.73
CA GLY A 93 22.20 -10.42 21.31
C GLY A 93 22.51 -9.02 20.75
N ARG A 94 21.49 -8.31 20.26
CA ARG A 94 21.58 -6.90 19.81
C ARG A 94 21.30 -5.88 20.92
N GLY A 95 21.13 -6.33 22.16
CA GLY A 95 20.98 -5.49 23.34
C GLY A 95 19.54 -5.18 23.74
N ALA A 96 18.54 -5.90 23.19
CA ALA A 96 17.18 -5.77 23.68
C ALA A 96 17.06 -6.37 25.11
N SER A 97 16.57 -5.56 26.05
CA SER A 97 16.16 -6.00 27.41
C SER A 97 14.65 -6.17 27.54
N HIS A 98 13.89 -5.76 26.52
CA HIS A 98 12.48 -6.00 26.35
C HIS A 98 12.17 -6.42 24.92
N VAL A 99 11.41 -7.50 24.72
CA VAL A 99 11.02 -7.98 23.39
C VAL A 99 9.51 -7.91 23.23
N ILE A 100 9.04 -7.22 22.20
CA ILE A 100 7.63 -7.19 21.81
C ILE A 100 7.43 -8.18 20.68
N ILE A 101 6.58 -9.17 20.91
CA ILE A 101 6.21 -10.18 19.93
C ILE A 101 4.91 -9.73 19.27
N HIS A 102 4.96 -9.55 17.95
CA HIS A 102 3.84 -9.10 17.14
C HIS A 102 3.38 -10.22 16.18
N PRO A 103 2.28 -10.92 16.50
CA PRO A 103 1.70 -11.94 15.63
C PRO A 103 1.12 -11.31 14.35
N TYR A 104 1.75 -11.55 13.20
CA TYR A 104 1.33 -11.00 11.90
C TYR A 104 0.26 -11.89 11.24
N PHE A 105 -0.95 -11.89 11.82
CA PHE A 105 -2.08 -12.73 11.36
C PHE A 105 -3.38 -11.94 11.19
N LEU A 106 -4.04 -12.12 10.04
CA LEU A 106 -5.37 -11.57 9.77
C LEU A 106 -6.50 -12.36 10.47
N SER A 107 -6.26 -13.62 10.79
CA SER A 107 -7.22 -14.48 11.49
C SER A 107 -6.48 -15.35 12.50
N PRO A 108 -6.53 -15.04 13.80
CA PRO A 108 -5.88 -15.88 14.82
C PRO A 108 -6.63 -17.23 14.93
N GLY A 109 -6.00 -18.29 14.44
CA GLY A 109 -6.49 -19.66 14.63
C GLY A 109 -6.32 -20.14 16.07
N ARG A 110 -6.86 -21.32 16.37
CA ARG A 110 -6.74 -21.97 17.70
C ARG A 110 -5.28 -22.22 18.11
N HIS A 111 -4.40 -22.49 17.14
CA HIS A 111 -2.96 -22.69 17.31
C HIS A 111 -2.23 -21.41 17.73
N THR A 112 -2.57 -20.27 17.12
CA THR A 112 -1.95 -18.97 17.39
C THR A 112 -2.08 -18.52 18.85
N ARG A 113 -3.21 -18.83 19.51
CA ARG A 113 -3.46 -18.42 20.90
C ARG A 113 -2.71 -19.24 21.95
N GLY A 114 -2.22 -20.43 21.62
CA GLY A 114 -1.53 -21.30 22.57
C GLY A 114 -0.05 -21.48 22.25
N ASP A 115 0.28 -21.68 20.98
CA ASP A 115 1.62 -22.11 20.57
C ASP A 115 2.62 -20.96 20.62
N ILE A 116 2.20 -19.73 20.28
CA ILE A 116 3.07 -18.54 20.37
C ILE A 116 3.42 -18.24 21.83
N PRO A 117 2.45 -18.09 22.77
CA PRO A 117 2.81 -17.89 24.17
C PRO A 117 3.77 -18.94 24.72
N ARG A 118 3.55 -20.22 24.39
CA ARG A 118 4.44 -21.32 24.81
C ARG A 118 5.85 -21.16 24.23
N ALA A 119 5.97 -20.89 22.92
CA ALA A 119 7.26 -20.73 22.26
C ALA A 119 8.02 -19.49 22.78
N VAL A 120 7.30 -18.39 23.03
CA VAL A 120 7.88 -17.17 23.59
C VAL A 120 8.34 -17.38 25.03
N GLU A 121 7.55 -18.07 25.86
CA GLU A 121 7.93 -18.40 27.24
C GLU A 121 9.18 -19.30 27.27
N ALA A 122 9.24 -20.30 26.39
CA ALA A 122 10.42 -21.15 26.23
C ALA A 122 11.66 -20.33 25.83
N ALA A 123 11.54 -19.43 24.84
CA ALA A 123 12.64 -18.55 24.43
C ALA A 123 13.08 -17.60 25.56
N ALA A 124 12.13 -16.95 26.24
CA ALA A 124 12.41 -16.01 27.32
C ALA A 124 13.07 -16.68 28.52
N SER A 125 12.73 -17.94 28.83
CA SER A 125 13.33 -18.69 29.94
C SER A 125 14.85 -18.87 29.80
N GLN A 126 15.39 -18.77 28.58
CA GLN A 126 16.83 -18.85 28.30
C GLN A 126 17.56 -17.51 28.47
N HIS A 127 16.83 -16.41 28.67
CA HIS A 127 17.38 -15.06 28.81
C HIS A 127 16.91 -14.38 30.10
N PRO A 128 17.41 -14.80 31.28
CA PRO A 128 17.06 -14.18 32.56
C PRO A 128 17.33 -12.67 32.54
N GLY A 129 16.33 -11.88 32.93
CA GLY A 129 16.41 -10.42 32.96
C GLY A 129 15.90 -9.71 31.70
N VAL A 130 15.55 -10.46 30.65
CA VAL A 130 14.82 -9.92 29.49
C VAL A 130 13.33 -10.08 29.73
N THR A 131 12.58 -8.99 29.55
CA THR A 131 11.11 -9.02 29.67
C THR A 131 10.47 -9.11 28.29
N TYR A 132 9.20 -9.52 28.21
CA TYR A 132 8.51 -9.59 26.93
C TYR A 132 7.02 -9.24 27.03
N GLN A 133 6.44 -8.87 25.89
CA GLN A 133 5.00 -8.66 25.72
C GLN A 133 4.55 -9.20 24.36
N ILE A 134 3.39 -9.85 24.31
CA ILE A 134 2.76 -10.29 23.06
C ILE A 134 1.63 -9.32 22.74
N THR A 135 1.58 -8.77 21.53
CA THR A 135 0.47 -7.91 21.11
C THR A 135 -0.73 -8.75 20.66
N GLU A 136 -1.90 -8.11 20.56
CA GLU A 136 -2.96 -8.67 19.72
C GLU A 136 -2.47 -8.81 18.26
N PRO A 137 -2.94 -9.82 17.52
CA PRO A 137 -2.68 -9.95 16.10
C PRO A 137 -3.37 -8.83 15.31
N LEU A 138 -3.01 -8.67 14.03
CA LEU A 138 -3.66 -7.71 13.14
C LEU A 138 -5.19 -7.87 13.12
N ALA A 139 -5.68 -9.12 12.97
CA ALA A 139 -7.09 -9.46 13.06
C ALA A 139 -8.04 -8.46 12.35
N ALA A 140 -9.19 -8.17 12.95
CA ALA A 140 -10.13 -7.15 12.49
C ALA A 140 -9.84 -5.77 13.08
N HIS A 141 -8.56 -5.39 13.19
CA HIS A 141 -8.19 -4.03 13.56
C HIS A 141 -8.72 -3.03 12.52
N ASP A 142 -9.18 -1.86 12.95
CA ASP A 142 -9.87 -0.89 12.07
C ASP A 142 -9.07 -0.52 10.82
N LEU A 143 -7.74 -0.37 10.94
CA LEU A 143 -6.86 -0.12 9.80
C LEU A 143 -6.77 -1.28 8.80
N VAL A 144 -6.90 -2.53 9.25
CA VAL A 144 -6.96 -3.71 8.37
C VAL A 144 -8.29 -3.73 7.62
N VAL A 145 -9.38 -3.39 8.32
CA VAL A 145 -10.71 -3.26 7.70
C VAL A 145 -10.71 -2.11 6.69
N ALA A 146 -10.15 -0.95 7.03
CA ALA A 146 -10.04 0.20 6.16
C ALA A 146 -9.23 -0.12 4.89
N ALA A 147 -8.05 -0.74 5.03
CA ALA A 147 -7.26 -1.19 3.89
C ALA A 147 -8.04 -2.21 3.03
N SER A 148 -8.80 -3.11 3.66
CA SER A 148 -9.64 -4.07 2.94
C SER A 148 -10.73 -3.37 2.12
N ILE A 149 -11.38 -2.35 2.69
CA ILE A 149 -12.38 -1.52 2.00
C ILE A 149 -11.75 -0.81 0.79
N GLU A 150 -10.58 -0.18 0.96
CA GLU A 150 -9.86 0.49 -0.13
C GLU A 150 -9.58 -0.49 -1.29
N ARG A 151 -9.05 -1.68 -0.98
CA ARG A 151 -8.78 -2.72 -1.98
C ARG A 151 -10.04 -3.18 -2.73
N ILE A 152 -11.18 -3.27 -2.04
CA ILE A 152 -12.47 -3.63 -2.64
C ILE A 152 -12.95 -2.53 -3.58
N LEU A 153 -12.88 -1.27 -3.16
CA LEU A 153 -13.29 -0.12 -3.98
C LEU A 153 -12.40 0.03 -5.21
N GLU A 154 -11.10 -0.21 -5.09
CA GLU A 154 -10.19 -0.21 -6.24
C GLU A 154 -10.58 -1.24 -7.31
N ALA A 155 -11.05 -2.43 -6.91
CA ALA A 155 -11.51 -3.44 -7.85
C ALA A 155 -12.81 -3.06 -8.58
N GLN A 156 -13.58 -2.12 -8.03
CA GLN A 156 -14.81 -1.60 -8.65
C GLN A 156 -14.56 -0.40 -9.58
N LYS A 157 -13.38 0.23 -9.54
CA LYS A 157 -13.03 1.29 -10.48
C LYS A 157 -13.05 0.71 -11.90
N PRO A 158 -13.69 1.37 -12.88
CA PRO A 158 -13.67 0.92 -14.26
C PRO A 158 -12.23 0.64 -14.68
N SER A 159 -12.01 -0.48 -15.39
CA SER A 159 -10.68 -0.82 -15.86
C SER A 159 -10.10 0.37 -16.61
N ILE A 160 -8.80 0.64 -16.50
CA ILE A 160 -8.16 1.76 -17.22
C ILE A 160 -8.55 1.71 -18.72
N ARG A 161 -8.70 0.51 -19.30
CA ARG A 161 -9.18 0.31 -20.68
C ARG A 161 -10.55 0.93 -20.98
N GLU A 162 -11.48 0.95 -20.02
CA GLU A 162 -12.83 1.48 -20.20
C GLU A 162 -12.87 3.02 -20.15
N ARG A 163 -11.81 3.68 -19.65
CA ARG A 163 -11.67 5.15 -19.66
C ARG A 163 -10.60 5.70 -20.61
N LEU A 164 -9.77 4.85 -21.22
CA LEU A 164 -8.67 5.34 -22.05
C LEU A 164 -9.17 5.78 -23.43
N GLY A 165 -9.03 7.07 -23.71
CA GLY A 165 -9.00 7.59 -25.07
C GLY A 165 -7.81 7.02 -25.87
N LYS A 166 -7.89 7.08 -27.20
CA LYS A 166 -6.82 6.60 -28.07
C LYS A 166 -5.71 7.63 -28.18
N VAL A 167 -4.47 7.24 -27.85
CA VAL A 167 -3.27 8.06 -28.11
C VAL A 167 -2.64 7.62 -29.43
N SER A 168 -2.19 8.59 -30.23
CA SER A 168 -1.44 8.33 -31.47
C SER A 168 -0.22 9.25 -31.51
N LEU A 169 0.94 8.67 -31.81
CA LEU A 169 2.17 9.43 -32.04
C LEU A 169 2.30 9.72 -33.53
N VAL A 170 2.46 10.99 -33.86
CA VAL A 170 2.60 11.48 -35.23
C VAL A 170 3.95 12.16 -35.35
N GLY A 171 4.83 11.62 -36.18
CA GLY A 171 6.06 12.33 -36.56
C GLY A 171 5.73 13.49 -37.50
N ALA A 172 6.23 14.69 -37.21
CA ALA A 172 6.04 15.86 -38.06
C ALA A 172 6.77 15.76 -39.42
N GLY A 173 7.72 14.84 -39.57
CA GLY A 173 8.58 14.74 -40.75
C GLY A 173 9.63 15.85 -40.78
N PRO A 174 10.21 16.18 -41.95
CA PRO A 174 11.26 17.20 -42.08
C PRO A 174 10.77 18.65 -41.90
N GLY A 175 9.50 18.86 -41.52
CA GLY A 175 8.91 20.16 -41.23
C GLY A 175 8.12 20.79 -42.37
N ASP A 176 8.14 20.22 -43.58
CA ASP A 176 7.30 20.68 -44.71
C ASP A 176 5.85 20.17 -44.57
N PRO A 177 4.84 21.06 -44.50
CA PRO A 177 3.43 20.67 -44.45
C PRO A 177 2.97 19.77 -45.60
N GLY A 178 3.55 19.91 -46.79
CA GLY A 178 3.25 19.10 -47.97
C GLY A 178 3.75 17.65 -47.89
N LEU A 179 4.64 17.35 -46.93
CA LEU A 179 5.21 16.02 -46.72
C LEU A 179 4.55 15.25 -45.56
N LEU A 180 3.54 15.84 -44.90
CA LEU A 180 2.78 15.14 -43.87
C LEU A 180 2.03 13.96 -44.49
N THR A 181 2.21 12.77 -43.94
CA THR A 181 1.50 11.59 -44.45
C THR A 181 -0.02 11.76 -44.31
N VAL A 182 -0.78 11.21 -45.26
CA VAL A 182 -2.25 11.20 -45.19
C VAL A 182 -2.75 10.61 -43.87
N LYS A 183 -2.05 9.58 -43.37
CA LYS A 183 -2.41 8.94 -42.10
C LYS A 183 -2.21 9.84 -40.89
N ALA A 184 -1.12 10.60 -40.86
CA ALA A 184 -0.85 11.58 -39.83
C ALA A 184 -1.94 12.67 -39.79
N LEU A 185 -2.31 13.19 -40.97
CA LEU A 185 -3.37 14.20 -41.08
C LEU A 185 -4.73 13.67 -40.62
N GLU A 186 -5.08 12.42 -40.96
CA GLU A 186 -6.30 11.76 -40.47
C GLU A 186 -6.34 11.65 -38.94
N LEU A 187 -5.22 11.25 -38.32
CA LEU A 187 -5.12 11.11 -36.88
C LEU A 187 -5.25 12.46 -36.17
N LEU A 188 -4.54 13.47 -36.66
CA LEU A 188 -4.62 14.84 -36.13
C LEU A 188 -6.05 15.40 -36.28
N ARG A 189 -6.73 15.15 -37.40
CA ARG A 189 -8.14 15.56 -37.61
C ARG A 189 -9.13 14.84 -36.70
N LYS A 190 -8.86 13.61 -36.29
CA LYS A 190 -9.73 12.84 -35.37
C LYS A 190 -9.47 13.14 -33.90
N ALA A 191 -8.30 13.67 -33.56
CA ALA A 191 -7.93 13.94 -32.18
C ALA A 191 -8.78 15.07 -31.56
N ASP A 192 -9.25 14.86 -30.33
CA ASP A 192 -9.91 15.91 -29.53
C ASP A 192 -8.89 16.91 -28.97
N VAL A 193 -7.68 16.41 -28.67
CA VAL A 193 -6.55 17.17 -28.13
C VAL A 193 -5.30 16.84 -28.93
N VAL A 194 -4.54 17.86 -29.32
CA VAL A 194 -3.24 17.71 -29.98
C VAL A 194 -2.16 18.31 -29.09
N ILE A 195 -1.18 17.49 -28.70
CA ILE A 195 0.01 17.91 -27.97
C ILE A 195 1.17 17.97 -28.96
N TYR A 196 1.89 19.08 -29.00
CA TYR A 196 3.01 19.32 -29.92
C TYR A 196 4.14 20.07 -29.22
N ASP A 197 5.37 19.93 -29.70
CA ASP A 197 6.55 20.65 -29.18
C ASP A 197 6.94 21.83 -30.09
N TYR A 198 8.01 22.54 -29.72
CA TYR A 198 8.51 23.71 -30.46
C TYR A 198 9.13 23.39 -31.82
N LEU A 199 9.42 22.12 -32.12
CA LEU A 199 10.01 21.71 -33.40
C LEU A 199 8.95 21.53 -34.48
N VAL A 200 7.66 21.53 -34.12
CA VAL A 200 6.57 21.43 -35.08
C VAL A 200 6.41 22.73 -35.86
N ASN A 201 6.44 22.64 -37.19
CA ASN A 201 6.15 23.77 -38.07
C ASN A 201 4.73 24.31 -37.79
N PRO A 202 4.56 25.60 -37.43
CA PRO A 202 3.25 26.21 -37.16
C PRO A 202 2.23 26.07 -38.30
N ASP A 203 2.67 25.98 -39.55
CA ASP A 203 1.77 25.82 -40.71
C ASP A 203 1.02 24.48 -40.71
N LEU A 204 1.57 23.47 -40.04
CA LEU A 204 0.88 22.19 -39.80
C LEU A 204 -0.34 22.37 -38.88
N LEU A 205 -0.30 23.37 -37.98
CA LEU A 205 -1.34 23.62 -36.98
C LEU A 205 -2.52 24.40 -37.56
N ILE A 206 -2.32 25.16 -38.65
CA ILE A 206 -3.37 25.95 -39.33
C ILE A 206 -4.54 25.06 -39.78
N HIS A 207 -4.25 23.80 -40.09
CA HIS A 207 -5.23 22.81 -40.54
C HIS A 207 -6.03 22.14 -39.41
N LEU A 208 -5.72 22.46 -38.15
CA LEU A 208 -6.28 21.83 -36.95
C LEU A 208 -7.20 22.77 -36.15
N LYS A 209 -7.74 23.81 -36.80
CA LYS A 209 -8.67 24.79 -36.19
C LYS A 209 -9.82 24.09 -35.46
N GLY A 210 -10.12 24.57 -34.26
CA GLY A 210 -11.21 24.06 -33.40
C GLY A 210 -10.80 22.93 -32.45
N LYS A 211 -9.53 22.50 -32.46
CA LYS A 211 -9.01 21.48 -31.53
C LYS A 211 -8.36 22.13 -30.31
N LYS A 212 -8.38 21.42 -29.17
CA LYS A 212 -7.60 21.82 -28.01
C LYS A 212 -6.12 21.55 -28.30
N MET A 213 -5.37 22.62 -28.48
CA MET A 213 -3.93 22.58 -28.75
C MET A 213 -3.17 22.78 -27.44
N LEU A 214 -2.31 21.83 -27.08
CA LEU A 214 -1.43 21.91 -25.92
C LEU A 214 0.02 21.95 -26.41
N ASN A 215 0.72 23.04 -26.16
CA ASN A 215 2.16 23.08 -26.39
C ASN A 215 2.84 22.34 -25.22
N GLY A 216 3.71 21.39 -25.51
CA GLY A 216 4.31 20.44 -24.55
C GLY A 216 5.26 21.04 -23.52
N PHE A 217 5.27 22.36 -23.31
CA PHE A 217 6.01 22.96 -22.22
C PHE A 217 5.19 22.85 -20.93
N LEU A 218 5.69 22.01 -20.01
CA LEU A 218 5.55 22.30 -18.59
C LEU A 218 6.21 23.66 -18.35
N SER A 219 5.42 24.65 -17.95
CA SER A 219 5.93 25.97 -17.60
C SER A 219 6.82 25.89 -16.36
N GLU A 220 8.08 26.24 -16.59
CA GLU A 220 9.07 26.85 -15.70
C GLU A 220 9.69 26.06 -14.53
N LYS A 221 10.99 26.38 -14.38
CA LYS A 221 11.94 25.99 -13.35
C LYS A 221 11.70 26.74 -12.05
#